data_AF-A0A484BFI5-F1
#
_entry.id   AF-A0A484BFI5-F1
#
_cell.length_a   1.000
_cell.length_b   1.000
_cell.length_c   1.000
_cell.angle_alpha   90.00
_cell.angle_beta   90.00
_cell.angle_gamma   90.00
#
_symmetry.space_group_name_H-M   'P 1'
#
loop_
_entity.id
_entity.type
_entity.pdbx_description
1 polymer ?
#
loop_
_entity_poly.entity_id
_entity_poly.type
_entity_poly.pdbx_seq_one_letter_code
_entity_poly.pdbx_strand_id
1 'polypeptide(L)'
;MRMIQTFHMASLDYTDIAYNFLVGGDGQVYVGRGWHAQGQHISGYGSVSLSIAFIGTFTNVAPEDKQVRAAKRLMDEGVRLHKLHPDYHIYAHRQLRPTESPGQKLFELMRHWPRWTEDVTSLRRLNDEPLRLVARAAWLAQPALKELPPLELPVKAVRFEFTLSEPCTTQASCTFHMRFLQILHIETENKQDINYNFVVGGDGNVYVARGWDASCESATDADKPQLDALIVGFLGRSKPNASQMKVAQDLLAQGIKLGKLAKDYELIDELK
;
A
#
# COMPACT_ATOMS: atom_id res chain seq x y z
N MET A 1 7.67 -9.53 26.46
CA MET A 1 6.72 -10.54 25.95
C MET A 1 5.32 -10.39 26.52
N ARG A 2 5.08 -10.59 27.83
CA ARG A 2 3.73 -10.49 28.43
C ARG A 2 2.99 -9.18 28.12
N MET A 3 3.65 -8.02 28.20
CA MET A 3 3.02 -6.73 27.86
C MET A 3 2.47 -6.68 26.43
N ILE A 4 3.23 -7.21 25.46
CA ILE A 4 2.81 -7.25 24.04
C ILE A 4 1.61 -8.19 23.89
N GLN A 5 1.65 -9.36 24.52
CA GLN A 5 0.55 -10.32 24.51
C GLN A 5 -0.72 -9.74 25.13
N THR A 6 -0.64 -9.13 26.32
CA THR A 6 -1.77 -8.49 26.99
C THR A 6 -2.38 -7.39 26.13
N PHE A 7 -1.56 -6.51 25.53
CA PHE A 7 -2.05 -5.47 24.64
C PHE A 7 -2.77 -6.04 23.41
N HIS A 8 -2.19 -7.05 22.76
CA HIS A 8 -2.81 -7.68 21.60
C HIS A 8 -4.15 -8.36 21.94
N MET A 9 -4.22 -9.06 23.07
CA MET A 9 -5.47 -9.74 23.47
C MET A 9 -6.53 -8.76 23.98
N ALA A 10 -6.16 -7.83 24.85
CA ALA A 10 -7.12 -6.96 25.51
C ALA A 10 -7.54 -5.74 24.67
N SER A 11 -6.69 -5.25 23.77
CA SER A 11 -6.93 -4.01 23.01
C SER A 11 -7.17 -4.24 21.52
N LEU A 12 -6.67 -5.34 20.94
CA LEU A 12 -6.83 -5.65 19.51
C LEU A 12 -7.70 -6.88 19.24
N ASP A 13 -8.25 -7.50 20.30
CA ASP A 13 -9.10 -8.70 20.22
C ASP A 13 -8.42 -9.90 19.53
N TYR A 14 -7.10 -10.01 19.69
CA TYR A 14 -6.33 -11.13 19.16
C TYR A 14 -6.36 -12.31 20.13
N THR A 15 -6.35 -13.53 19.61
CA THR A 15 -6.35 -14.75 20.43
C THR A 15 -5.06 -14.96 21.22
N ASP A 16 -3.96 -14.36 20.75
CA ASP A 16 -2.63 -14.37 21.35
C ASP A 16 -1.78 -13.28 20.65
N ILE A 17 -0.51 -13.17 20.99
CA ILE A 17 0.46 -12.31 20.32
C ILE A 17 0.37 -12.45 18.80
N ALA A 18 0.27 -11.32 18.09
CA ALA A 18 0.07 -11.28 16.64
C ALA A 18 1.21 -11.92 15.83
N TYR A 19 2.43 -11.87 16.36
CA TYR A 19 3.63 -12.26 15.63
C TYR A 19 3.98 -13.74 15.81
N ASN A 20 4.51 -14.37 14.75
CA ASN A 20 5.09 -15.72 14.83
C ASN A 20 6.34 -15.74 15.73
N PHE A 21 7.27 -14.81 15.52
CA PHE A 21 8.49 -14.69 16.30
C PHE A 21 8.79 -13.23 16.63
N LEU A 22 9.49 -13.03 17.74
CA LEU A 22 10.00 -11.73 18.15
C LEU A 22 11.50 -11.85 18.44
N VAL A 23 12.28 -10.83 18.10
CA VAL A 23 13.72 -10.80 18.39
C VAL A 23 14.02 -9.67 19.33
N GLY A 24 14.60 -9.98 20.49
CA GLY A 24 14.95 -9.00 21.51
C GLY A 24 16.32 -8.36 21.27
N GLY A 25 16.51 -7.17 21.86
CA GLY A 25 17.83 -6.53 21.90
C GLY A 25 18.88 -7.34 22.68
N ASP A 26 18.46 -8.34 23.45
CA ASP A 26 19.34 -9.35 24.06
C ASP A 26 19.89 -10.38 23.05
N GLY A 27 19.44 -10.35 21.79
CA GLY A 27 19.86 -11.29 20.75
C GLY A 27 19.15 -12.64 20.80
N GLN A 28 18.04 -12.75 21.55
CA GLN A 28 17.25 -13.98 21.62
C GLN A 28 16.02 -13.91 20.71
N VAL A 29 15.60 -15.08 20.22
CA VAL A 29 14.33 -15.26 19.52
C VAL A 29 13.29 -15.77 20.50
N TYR A 30 12.21 -15.03 20.65
CA TYR A 30 11.05 -15.38 21.43
C TYR A 30 9.97 -15.93 20.51
N VAL A 31 9.44 -17.10 20.87
CA VAL A 31 8.32 -17.71 20.14
C VAL A 31 7.03 -17.01 20.54
N GLY A 32 6.33 -16.47 19.56
CA GLY A 32 4.94 -16.07 19.69
C GLY A 32 4.06 -17.22 19.21
N ARG A 33 3.47 -17.07 18.03
CA ARG A 33 2.67 -18.14 17.39
C ARG A 33 3.52 -19.27 16.79
N GLY A 34 4.82 -19.06 16.61
CA GLY A 34 5.74 -20.05 16.07
C GLY A 34 5.47 -20.39 14.60
N TRP A 35 5.98 -21.55 14.16
CA TRP A 35 5.94 -21.98 12.76
C TRP A 35 4.58 -22.49 12.27
N HIS A 36 3.72 -22.93 13.19
CA HIS A 36 2.55 -23.76 12.88
C HIS A 36 1.20 -23.05 13.03
N ALA A 37 1.21 -21.79 13.47
CA ALA A 37 0.01 -21.00 13.62
C ALA A 37 0.10 -19.70 12.81
N GLN A 38 -1.02 -19.34 12.19
CA GLN A 38 -1.16 -18.11 11.41
C GLN A 38 -0.96 -16.87 12.28
N GLY A 39 -0.12 -15.95 11.78
CA GLY A 39 0.07 -14.62 12.36
C GLY A 39 -1.16 -13.72 12.21
N GLN A 40 -1.32 -12.77 13.13
CA GLN A 40 -2.29 -11.65 13.04
C GLN A 40 -1.56 -10.30 12.90
N HIS A 41 -0.34 -10.34 12.36
CA HIS A 41 0.57 -9.19 12.26
C HIS A 41 0.15 -8.17 11.21
N ILE A 42 -0.43 -8.62 10.09
CA ILE A 42 -1.00 -7.78 9.04
C ILE A 42 -2.30 -8.45 8.60
N SER A 43 -3.42 -7.75 8.77
CA SER A 43 -4.73 -8.25 8.31
C SER A 43 -4.69 -8.56 6.81
N GLY A 44 -5.15 -9.76 6.46
CA GLY A 44 -5.06 -10.37 5.12
C GLY A 44 -3.86 -11.33 4.96
N TYR A 45 -2.68 -11.00 5.47
CA TYR A 45 -1.45 -11.69 5.05
C TYR A 45 -1.06 -12.90 5.89
N GLY A 46 -1.71 -13.13 7.03
CA GLY A 46 -1.29 -14.18 7.97
C GLY A 46 -1.28 -15.61 7.40
N SER A 47 -2.07 -15.89 6.36
CA SER A 47 -2.14 -17.20 5.71
C SER A 47 -1.02 -17.44 4.70
N VAL A 48 -0.35 -16.36 4.25
CA VAL A 48 0.65 -16.39 3.16
C VAL A 48 2.02 -15.87 3.60
N SER A 49 2.16 -15.43 4.85
CA SER A 49 3.40 -14.89 5.40
C SER A 49 3.65 -15.30 6.85
N LEU A 50 4.92 -15.22 7.24
CA LEU A 50 5.39 -15.43 8.60
C LEU A 50 6.08 -14.16 9.10
N SER A 51 5.75 -13.72 10.31
CA SER A 51 6.25 -12.45 10.84
C SER A 51 7.37 -12.62 11.86
N ILE A 52 8.42 -11.82 11.72
CA ILE A 52 9.48 -11.67 12.70
C ILE A 52 9.49 -10.21 13.16
N ALA A 53 9.02 -9.94 14.38
CA ALA A 53 9.01 -8.59 14.93
C ALA A 53 10.30 -8.30 15.70
N PHE A 54 10.94 -7.17 15.43
CA PHE A 54 12.07 -6.71 16.23
C PHE A 54 11.55 -5.89 17.41
N ILE A 55 11.95 -6.24 18.63
CA ILE A 55 11.58 -5.47 19.82
C ILE A 55 12.43 -4.18 19.84
N GLY A 56 11.79 -3.06 19.49
CA GLY A 56 12.38 -1.71 19.42
C GLY A 56 11.70 -0.85 18.35
N THR A 57 12.02 0.45 18.31
CA THR A 57 11.40 1.40 17.35
C THR A 57 12.22 1.58 16.07
N PHE A 58 13.55 1.60 16.19
CA PHE A 58 14.53 1.73 15.11
C PHE A 58 14.34 2.89 14.11
N THR A 59 13.62 3.95 14.49
CA THR A 59 13.50 5.15 13.65
C THR A 59 14.83 5.89 13.54
N ASN A 60 15.52 6.12 14.66
CA ASN A 60 16.75 6.93 14.68
C ASN A 60 18.02 6.11 14.97
N VAL A 61 17.89 4.96 15.62
CA VAL A 61 19.00 4.10 16.03
C VAL A 61 18.82 2.73 15.40
N ALA A 62 19.87 2.17 14.81
CA ALA A 62 19.83 0.84 14.22
C ALA A 62 19.70 -0.25 15.30
N PRO A 63 19.11 -1.42 14.99
CA PRO A 63 19.12 -2.56 15.89
C PRO A 63 20.55 -3.05 16.14
N GLU A 64 20.78 -3.64 17.31
CA GLU A 64 22.09 -4.23 17.64
C GLU A 64 22.39 -5.44 16.74
N ASP A 65 23.66 -5.65 16.40
CA ASP A 65 24.05 -6.73 15.48
C ASP A 65 23.62 -8.12 15.94
N LYS A 66 23.58 -8.37 17.27
CA LYS A 66 23.10 -9.65 17.80
C LYS A 66 21.61 -9.89 17.50
N GLN A 67 20.80 -8.83 17.48
CA GLN A 67 19.38 -8.92 17.13
C GLN A 67 19.22 -9.24 15.63
N VAL A 68 19.99 -8.56 14.77
CA VAL A 68 20.02 -8.86 13.33
C VAL A 68 20.50 -10.28 13.05
N ARG A 69 21.57 -10.73 13.71
CA ARG A 69 22.10 -12.10 13.57
C ARG A 69 21.09 -13.16 14.01
N ALA A 70 20.37 -12.92 15.11
CA ALA A 70 19.34 -13.83 15.60
C ALA A 70 18.19 -13.98 14.60
N ALA A 71 17.72 -12.89 14.00
CA ALA A 71 16.70 -12.93 12.96
C ALA A 71 17.16 -13.69 11.70
N LYS A 72 18.40 -13.45 11.25
CA LYS A 72 18.98 -14.17 10.10
C LYS A 72 19.08 -15.68 10.36
N ARG A 73 19.62 -16.06 11.52
CA ARG A 73 19.70 -17.48 11.94
C ARG A 73 18.33 -18.14 12.01
N LEU A 74 17.30 -17.43 12.49
CA LEU A 74 15.94 -17.93 12.51
C LEU A 74 15.41 -18.23 11.11
N MET A 75 15.68 -17.34 10.14
CA MET A 75 15.28 -17.55 8.75
C MET A 75 16.03 -18.72 8.11
N ASP A 76 17.34 -18.84 8.35
CA ASP A 76 18.14 -19.96 7.87
C ASP A 76 17.63 -21.29 8.44
N GLU A 77 17.30 -21.31 9.73
CA GLU A 77 16.69 -22.46 10.39
C GLU A 77 15.30 -22.78 9.84
N GLY A 78 14.51 -21.75 9.52
CA GLY A 78 13.22 -21.91 8.85
C GLY A 78 13.35 -22.63 7.50
N VAL A 79 14.37 -22.29 6.70
CA VAL A 79 14.66 -23.00 5.44
C VAL A 79 15.13 -24.43 5.71
N ARG A 80 16.06 -24.62 6.66
CA ARG A 80 16.59 -25.95 7.05
C ARG A 80 15.50 -26.90 7.53
N LEU A 81 14.51 -26.39 8.26
CA LEU A 81 13.37 -27.14 8.78
C LEU A 81 12.21 -27.26 7.78
N HIS A 82 12.38 -26.79 6.54
CA HIS A 82 11.34 -26.73 5.52
C HIS A 82 10.07 -25.97 5.97
N LYS A 83 10.21 -25.01 6.88
CA LYS A 83 9.15 -24.08 7.30
C LYS A 83 9.07 -22.83 6.43
N LEU A 84 10.19 -22.47 5.80
CA LEU A 84 10.27 -21.43 4.78
C LEU A 84 10.73 -22.06 3.47
N HIS A 85 10.11 -21.63 2.36
CA HIS A 85 10.60 -21.98 1.03
C HIS A 85 12.01 -21.41 0.83
N PRO A 86 12.96 -22.12 0.18
CA PRO A 86 14.32 -21.60 -0.02
C PRO A 86 14.38 -20.25 -0.76
N ASP A 87 13.39 -19.99 -1.62
CA ASP A 87 13.19 -18.74 -2.37
C ASP A 87 12.09 -17.84 -1.77
N TYR A 88 11.97 -17.82 -0.44
CA TYR A 88 11.08 -16.87 0.23
C TYR A 88 11.53 -15.43 -0.02
N HIS A 89 10.65 -14.46 0.18
CA HIS A 89 10.96 -13.03 0.03
C HIS A 89 10.76 -12.29 1.36
N ILE A 90 11.55 -11.25 1.59
CA ILE A 90 11.51 -10.42 2.80
C ILE A 90 10.80 -9.11 2.49
N TYR A 91 9.81 -8.81 3.33
CA TYR A 91 9.02 -7.59 3.27
C TYR A 91 9.05 -6.89 4.62
N ALA A 92 9.17 -5.57 4.60
CA ALA A 92 8.96 -4.70 5.75
C ALA A 92 7.47 -4.40 5.93
N HIS A 93 7.04 -4.23 7.17
CA HIS A 93 5.64 -3.95 7.51
C HIS A 93 5.10 -2.71 6.77
N ARG A 94 5.91 -1.63 6.66
CA ARG A 94 5.59 -0.41 5.91
C ARG A 94 5.34 -0.58 4.41
N GLN A 95 5.77 -1.68 3.79
CA GLN A 95 5.45 -1.97 2.39
C GLN A 95 4.00 -2.47 2.22
N LEU A 96 3.42 -3.00 3.31
CA LEU A 96 2.11 -3.67 3.31
C LEU A 96 1.05 -2.93 4.14
N ARG A 97 1.44 -1.99 5.01
CA ARG A 97 0.55 -1.12 5.81
C ARG A 97 1.15 0.28 5.98
N PRO A 98 0.33 1.34 6.13
CA PRO A 98 0.81 2.71 6.30
C PRO A 98 1.32 2.93 7.73
N THR A 99 2.45 2.34 8.05
CA THR A 99 3.03 2.37 9.41
C THR A 99 4.50 2.74 9.36
N GLU A 100 5.03 3.28 10.46
CA GLU A 100 6.47 3.49 10.61
C GLU A 100 7.25 2.18 10.81
N SER A 101 6.62 1.06 11.17
CA SER A 101 7.31 -0.23 11.36
C SER A 101 8.01 -0.69 10.06
N PRO A 102 9.27 -1.18 10.11
CA PRO A 102 10.04 -1.56 11.30
C PRO A 102 10.96 -0.45 11.86
N GLY A 103 10.73 0.81 11.48
CA GLY A 103 11.64 1.93 11.75
C GLY A 103 12.60 2.18 10.59
N GLN A 104 13.02 3.43 10.43
CA GLN A 104 13.82 3.85 9.28
C GLN A 104 15.18 3.15 9.20
N LYS A 105 15.90 3.02 10.31
CA LYS A 105 17.24 2.40 10.33
C LYS A 105 17.20 0.90 10.09
N LEU A 106 16.21 0.19 10.63
CA LEU A 106 16.03 -1.22 10.32
C LEU A 106 15.58 -1.42 8.87
N PHE A 107 14.67 -0.58 8.35
CA PHE A 107 14.28 -0.64 6.94
C PHE A 107 15.48 -0.46 5.98
N GLU A 108 16.31 0.56 6.20
CA GLU A 108 17.55 0.77 5.43
C GLU A 108 18.48 -0.45 5.46
N LEU A 109 18.63 -1.07 6.63
CA LEU A 109 19.45 -2.25 6.81
C LEU A 109 18.86 -3.49 6.12
N MET A 110 17.53 -3.67 6.15
CA MET A 110 16.83 -4.79 5.50
C MET A 110 16.96 -4.77 3.97
N ARG A 111 17.05 -3.59 3.35
CA ARG A 111 17.23 -3.46 1.89
C ARG A 111 18.49 -4.14 1.37
N HIS A 112 19.46 -4.40 2.25
CA HIS A 112 20.71 -5.08 1.93
C HIS A 112 20.68 -6.58 2.27
N TRP A 113 19.56 -7.12 2.75
CA TRP A 113 19.47 -8.54 3.09
C TRP A 113 19.24 -9.39 1.85
N PRO A 114 19.76 -10.63 1.84
CA PRO A 114 19.37 -11.61 0.83
C PRO A 114 17.85 -11.76 0.81
N ARG A 115 17.27 -11.88 -0.39
CA ARG A 115 15.82 -12.06 -0.60
C ARG A 115 14.94 -10.86 -0.20
N TRP A 116 15.53 -9.70 0.08
CA TRP A 116 14.76 -8.45 0.11
C TRP A 116 14.18 -8.13 -1.28
N THR A 117 12.94 -7.65 -1.32
CA THR A 117 12.34 -7.14 -2.55
C THR A 117 11.51 -5.87 -2.28
N GLU A 118 11.55 -4.94 -3.22
CA GLU A 118 10.63 -3.79 -3.23
C GLU A 118 9.27 -4.15 -3.85
N ASP A 119 9.23 -5.20 -4.68
CA ASP A 119 8.02 -5.69 -5.34
C ASP A 119 7.18 -6.54 -4.38
N VAL A 120 6.04 -5.98 -3.94
CA VAL A 120 5.04 -6.65 -3.08
C VAL A 120 3.93 -7.36 -3.87
N THR A 121 3.94 -7.28 -5.20
CA THR A 121 2.87 -7.82 -6.04
C THR A 121 2.78 -9.34 -5.94
N SER A 122 3.91 -10.04 -5.79
CA SER A 122 3.92 -11.49 -5.60
C SER A 122 3.17 -11.91 -4.33
N LEU A 123 3.46 -11.26 -3.19
CA LEU A 123 2.79 -11.53 -1.93
C LEU A 123 1.30 -11.20 -1.96
N ARG A 124 0.94 -10.09 -2.61
CA ARG A 124 -0.46 -9.69 -2.85
C ARG A 124 -1.25 -10.73 -3.65
N ARG A 125 -0.66 -11.25 -4.73
CA ARG A 125 -1.27 -12.32 -5.53
C ARG A 125 -1.47 -13.60 -4.73
N LEU A 126 -0.53 -13.96 -3.84
CA LEU A 126 -0.71 -15.13 -2.97
C LEU A 126 -1.93 -14.97 -2.05
N ASN A 127 -2.31 -13.74 -1.71
CA ASN A 127 -3.47 -13.43 -0.86
C ASN A 127 -4.77 -13.19 -1.65
N ASP A 128 -4.83 -13.55 -2.94
CA ASP A 128 -5.96 -13.26 -3.84
C ASP A 128 -6.36 -11.76 -3.91
N GLU A 129 -5.46 -10.85 -3.48
CA GLU A 129 -5.63 -9.40 -3.51
C GLU A 129 -4.61 -8.78 -4.48
N PRO A 130 -4.77 -8.93 -5.82
CA PRO A 130 -3.81 -8.38 -6.76
C PRO A 130 -3.68 -6.84 -6.65
N LEU A 131 -4.78 -6.19 -6.23
CA LEU A 131 -4.87 -4.75 -6.07
C LEU A 131 -5.04 -4.36 -4.60
N ARG A 132 -4.26 -3.38 -4.15
CA ARG A 132 -4.44 -2.78 -2.83
C ARG A 132 -5.02 -1.37 -2.97
N LEU A 133 -6.33 -1.25 -2.67
CA LEU A 133 -7.03 0.03 -2.59
C LEU A 133 -6.80 0.67 -1.20
N VAL A 134 -6.10 1.81 -1.18
CA VAL A 134 -5.95 2.65 0.00
C VAL A 134 -7.15 3.58 0.08
N ALA A 135 -8.12 3.22 0.92
CA ALA A 135 -9.32 4.02 1.14
C ALA A 135 -8.99 5.43 1.66
N ARG A 136 -9.91 6.39 1.43
CA ARG A 136 -9.79 7.80 1.84
C ARG A 136 -9.34 7.99 3.29
N ALA A 137 -9.96 7.27 4.23
CA ALA A 137 -9.60 7.33 5.64
C ALA A 137 -8.16 6.88 5.91
N ALA A 138 -7.63 5.93 5.15
CA ALA A 138 -6.28 5.38 5.35
C ALA A 138 -5.16 6.32 4.88
N TRP A 139 -5.46 7.28 4.00
CA TRP A 139 -4.52 8.34 3.61
C TRP A 139 -4.88 9.71 4.19
N LEU A 140 -5.80 9.74 5.18
CA LEU A 140 -6.23 10.95 5.88
C LEU A 140 -6.79 12.02 4.93
N ALA A 141 -7.57 11.60 3.95
CA ALA A 141 -8.27 12.49 3.04
C ALA A 141 -9.19 13.44 3.83
N GLN A 142 -9.14 14.73 3.51
CA GLN A 142 -10.22 15.62 3.95
C GLN A 142 -11.53 15.26 3.20
N PRO A 143 -12.71 15.51 3.77
CA PRO A 143 -13.98 15.41 3.03
C PRO A 143 -13.98 16.35 1.82
N ALA A 144 -14.80 16.02 0.80
CA ALA A 144 -15.06 16.97 -0.27
C ALA A 144 -15.77 18.22 0.28
N LEU A 145 -15.50 19.39 -0.31
CA LEU A 145 -16.13 20.65 0.10
C LEU A 145 -17.64 20.65 -0.12
N LYS A 146 -18.09 19.96 -1.17
CA LYS A 146 -19.49 19.78 -1.55
C LYS A 146 -19.72 18.35 -2.03
N GLU A 147 -20.98 17.98 -2.16
CA GLU A 147 -21.37 16.73 -2.81
C GLU A 147 -20.83 16.71 -4.24
N LEU A 148 -20.13 15.62 -4.56
CA LEU A 148 -19.52 15.46 -5.88
C LEU A 148 -20.58 14.97 -6.87
N PRO A 149 -20.59 15.49 -8.10
CA PRO A 149 -21.52 15.03 -9.12
C PRO A 149 -21.30 13.53 -9.41
N PRO A 150 -22.37 12.76 -9.64
CA PRO A 150 -22.25 11.35 -9.92
C PRO A 150 -21.64 11.10 -11.31
N LEU A 151 -20.91 10.00 -11.44
CA LEU A 151 -20.41 9.53 -12.72
C LEU A 151 -21.43 8.57 -13.36
N GLU A 152 -21.65 8.69 -14.67
CA GLU A 152 -22.53 7.76 -15.37
C GLU A 152 -21.88 6.36 -15.48
N LEU A 153 -22.56 5.35 -14.94
CA LEU A 153 -22.08 3.98 -14.90
C LEU A 153 -22.85 3.07 -15.86
N PRO A 154 -22.20 2.06 -16.48
CA PRO A 154 -20.75 1.83 -16.47
C PRO A 154 -20.03 2.90 -17.30
N VAL A 155 -18.89 3.38 -16.77
CA VAL A 155 -18.09 4.42 -17.45
C VAL A 155 -17.58 3.88 -18.78
N LYS A 156 -17.61 4.71 -19.83
CA LYS A 156 -17.19 4.31 -21.19
C LYS A 156 -15.83 4.85 -21.60
N ALA A 157 -15.24 5.77 -20.84
CA ALA A 157 -13.92 6.33 -21.12
C ALA A 157 -13.02 6.29 -19.88
N VAL A 158 -11.74 6.06 -20.08
CA VAL A 158 -10.70 6.15 -19.05
C VAL A 158 -9.66 7.14 -19.53
N ARG A 159 -9.18 8.01 -18.63
CA ARG A 159 -8.08 8.94 -18.90
C ARG A 159 -6.95 8.69 -17.93
N PHE A 160 -5.72 8.63 -18.45
CA PHE A 160 -4.51 8.54 -17.65
C PHE A 160 -3.81 9.88 -17.57
N GLU A 161 -3.48 10.30 -16.35
CA GLU A 161 -2.81 11.58 -16.09
C GLU A 161 -1.64 11.37 -15.14
N PHE A 162 -0.51 12.02 -15.35
CA PHE A 162 0.56 12.08 -14.35
C PHE A 162 0.38 13.33 -13.50
N THR A 163 0.67 13.22 -12.20
CA THR A 163 0.38 14.28 -11.23
C THR A 163 1.43 15.40 -11.23
N LEU A 164 2.52 15.26 -11.99
CA LEU A 164 3.69 16.15 -11.96
C LEU A 164 4.35 16.29 -10.56
N SER A 165 4.01 15.40 -9.63
CA SER A 165 4.60 15.38 -8.28
C SER A 165 5.94 14.66 -8.27
N GLU A 166 6.68 14.76 -7.15
CA GLU A 166 7.81 13.84 -6.93
C GLU A 166 7.33 12.37 -6.93
N PRO A 167 8.18 11.44 -7.41
CA PRO A 167 7.89 10.03 -7.32
C PRO A 167 7.96 9.57 -5.85
N CYS A 168 7.20 8.53 -5.54
CA CYS A 168 7.14 7.95 -4.21
C CYS A 168 7.30 6.42 -4.29
N THR A 169 8.00 5.84 -3.33
CA THR A 169 8.30 4.39 -3.29
C THR A 169 7.80 3.71 -2.02
N THR A 170 7.23 4.47 -1.09
CA THR A 170 6.67 3.95 0.16
C THR A 170 5.27 4.51 0.38
N GLN A 171 4.44 3.76 1.11
CA GLN A 171 3.06 4.19 1.38
C GLN A 171 3.00 5.52 2.14
N ALA A 172 3.93 5.78 3.06
CA ALA A 172 3.99 7.04 3.79
C ALA A 172 4.29 8.24 2.87
N SER A 173 5.29 8.11 1.99
CA SER A 173 5.62 9.14 1.00
C SER A 173 4.48 9.33 -0.01
N CYS A 174 3.89 8.25 -0.53
CA CYS A 174 2.76 8.35 -1.45
C CYS A 174 1.53 8.96 -0.77
N THR A 175 1.24 8.64 0.50
CA THR A 175 0.19 9.29 1.30
C THR A 175 0.44 10.78 1.48
N PHE A 176 1.69 11.20 1.70
CA PHE A 176 2.04 12.63 1.75
C PHE A 176 1.70 13.33 0.43
N HIS A 177 2.07 12.76 -0.71
CA HIS A 177 1.75 13.34 -2.02
C HIS A 177 0.25 13.35 -2.31
N MET A 178 -0.50 12.33 -1.90
CA MET A 178 -1.97 12.34 -2.02
C MET A 178 -2.61 13.51 -1.27
N ARG A 179 -2.18 13.75 -0.04
CA ARG A 179 -2.67 14.88 0.77
C ARG A 179 -2.28 16.22 0.14
N PHE A 180 -1.06 16.32 -0.38
CA PHE A 180 -0.60 17.53 -1.07
C PHE A 180 -1.42 17.81 -2.33
N LEU A 181 -1.69 16.79 -3.17
CA LEU A 181 -2.54 16.93 -4.36
C LEU A 181 -3.96 17.35 -4.02
N GLN A 182 -4.53 16.80 -2.94
CA GLN A 182 -5.86 17.19 -2.49
C GLN A 182 -5.90 18.67 -2.07
N ILE A 183 -4.89 19.14 -1.33
CA ILE A 183 -4.76 20.55 -0.94
C ILE A 183 -4.59 21.43 -2.18
N LEU A 184 -3.72 21.05 -3.12
CA LEU A 184 -3.49 21.80 -4.35
C LEU A 184 -4.78 21.97 -5.15
N HIS A 185 -5.51 20.89 -5.40
CA HIS A 185 -6.75 20.94 -6.17
C HIS A 185 -7.83 21.79 -5.48
N ILE A 186 -7.99 21.67 -4.16
CA ILE A 186 -9.00 22.42 -3.41
C ILE A 186 -8.63 23.90 -3.32
N GLU A 187 -7.43 24.22 -2.85
CA GLU A 187 -7.04 25.58 -2.47
C GLU A 187 -6.53 26.39 -3.66
N THR A 188 -5.82 25.76 -4.61
CA THR A 188 -5.18 26.46 -5.72
C THR A 188 -6.01 26.38 -7.01
N GLU A 189 -6.60 25.22 -7.29
CA GLU A 189 -7.37 25.01 -8.52
C GLU A 189 -8.90 25.13 -8.32
N ASN A 190 -9.34 25.45 -7.10
CA ASN A 190 -10.73 25.68 -6.74
C ASN A 190 -11.66 24.50 -7.09
N LYS A 191 -11.15 23.28 -6.97
CA LYS A 191 -11.91 22.02 -7.14
C LYS A 191 -12.61 21.64 -5.84
N GLN A 192 -13.67 20.84 -5.94
CA GLN A 192 -14.43 20.42 -4.74
C GLN A 192 -13.69 19.36 -3.91
N ASP A 193 -12.79 18.62 -4.53
CA ASP A 193 -11.95 17.59 -3.92
C ASP A 193 -10.76 17.30 -4.86
N ILE A 194 -9.86 16.39 -4.45
CA ILE A 194 -8.83 15.84 -5.34
C ILE A 194 -9.46 15.42 -6.69
N ASN A 195 -8.98 16.00 -7.79
CA ASN A 195 -9.61 15.90 -9.10
C ASN A 195 -9.18 14.66 -9.90
N TYR A 196 -9.13 13.51 -9.23
CA TYR A 196 -8.89 12.19 -9.80
C TYR A 196 -9.91 11.21 -9.25
N ASN A 197 -10.24 10.14 -9.98
CA ASN A 197 -11.02 9.03 -9.43
C ASN A 197 -10.13 8.12 -8.57
N PHE A 198 -8.97 7.77 -9.11
CA PHE A 198 -7.95 6.97 -8.45
C PHE A 198 -6.56 7.52 -8.74
N VAL A 199 -5.61 7.26 -7.85
CA VAL A 199 -4.20 7.62 -8.06
C VAL A 199 -3.30 6.43 -7.78
N VAL A 200 -2.42 6.09 -8.72
CA VAL A 200 -1.47 4.98 -8.62
C VAL A 200 -0.14 5.48 -8.09
N GLY A 201 0.27 4.97 -6.92
CA GLY A 201 1.56 5.26 -6.31
C GLY A 201 2.70 4.43 -6.90
N GLY A 202 3.93 4.94 -6.81
CA GLY A 202 5.13 4.16 -7.17
C GLY A 202 5.45 3.05 -6.16
N ASP A 203 4.76 3.02 -5.02
CA ASP A 203 4.73 1.91 -4.05
C ASP A 203 3.78 0.75 -4.47
N GLY A 204 3.19 0.85 -5.66
CA GLY A 204 2.27 -0.14 -6.22
C GLY A 204 0.89 -0.14 -5.58
N ASN A 205 0.53 0.84 -4.76
CA ASN A 205 -0.83 1.00 -4.22
C ASN A 205 -1.71 1.84 -5.16
N VAL A 206 -3.03 1.61 -5.09
CA VAL A 206 -4.02 2.50 -5.68
C VAL A 206 -4.71 3.27 -4.55
N TYR A 207 -4.64 4.58 -4.60
CA TYR A 207 -5.28 5.46 -3.64
C TYR A 207 -6.65 5.86 -4.16
N VAL A 208 -7.68 5.64 -3.34
CA VAL A 208 -9.05 6.05 -3.65
C VAL A 208 -9.15 7.55 -3.47
N ALA A 209 -9.34 8.27 -4.57
CA ALA A 209 -9.61 9.69 -4.59
C ALA A 209 -11.14 9.90 -4.59
N ARG A 210 -11.75 10.37 -5.69
CA ARG A 210 -13.22 10.45 -5.81
C ARG A 210 -13.90 9.08 -5.91
N GLY A 211 -13.15 8.04 -6.27
CA GLY A 211 -13.64 6.67 -6.38
C GLY A 211 -14.41 6.41 -7.67
N TRP A 212 -15.23 5.36 -7.67
CA TRP A 212 -15.94 4.88 -8.87
C TRP A 212 -17.17 5.70 -9.24
N ASP A 213 -17.79 6.36 -8.25
CA ASP A 213 -19.17 6.85 -8.37
C ASP A 213 -19.28 8.35 -8.62
N ALA A 214 -18.17 9.10 -8.53
CA ALA A 214 -18.16 10.55 -8.63
C ALA A 214 -17.30 11.02 -9.81
N SER A 215 -17.76 12.02 -10.55
CA SER A 215 -17.06 12.58 -11.71
C SER A 215 -15.95 13.55 -11.31
N CYS A 216 -15.01 13.76 -12.23
CA CYS A 216 -13.97 14.78 -12.11
C CYS A 216 -14.40 16.08 -12.83
N GLU A 217 -13.85 17.20 -12.37
CA GLU A 217 -14.10 18.53 -12.91
C GLU A 217 -13.14 18.82 -14.08
N SER A 218 -13.63 19.42 -15.16
CA SER A 218 -12.79 19.84 -16.30
C SER A 218 -11.78 20.93 -15.90
N ALA A 219 -10.61 20.95 -16.55
CA ALA A 219 -9.59 22.00 -16.41
C ALA A 219 -10.02 23.34 -17.04
N THR A 220 -10.94 23.31 -18.01
CA THR A 220 -11.40 24.48 -18.76
C THR A 220 -12.92 24.55 -18.75
N ASP A 221 -13.45 25.66 -18.25
CA ASP A 221 -14.86 26.06 -18.19
C ASP A 221 -15.77 25.36 -17.17
N ALA A 222 -16.42 26.19 -16.34
CA ALA A 222 -17.57 25.84 -15.52
C ALA A 222 -18.84 25.52 -16.36
N ASP A 223 -18.83 25.84 -17.65
CA ASP A 223 -19.94 25.64 -18.60
C ASP A 223 -19.76 24.43 -19.54
N LYS A 224 -18.63 23.71 -19.47
CA LYS A 224 -18.43 22.47 -20.24
C LYS A 224 -18.95 21.25 -19.48
N PRO A 225 -19.49 20.24 -20.19
CA PRO A 225 -19.97 19.02 -19.55
C PRO A 225 -18.82 18.38 -18.76
N GLN A 226 -19.16 17.87 -17.58
CA GLN A 226 -18.26 17.06 -16.78
C GLN A 226 -17.59 16.01 -17.67
N LEU A 227 -16.32 15.73 -17.36
CA LEU A 227 -15.64 14.66 -18.05
C LEU A 227 -16.27 13.34 -17.60
N ASP A 228 -17.07 12.73 -18.47
CA ASP A 228 -17.66 11.40 -18.31
C ASP A 228 -16.60 10.30 -18.53
N ALA A 229 -15.46 10.47 -17.88
CA ALA A 229 -14.32 9.57 -17.95
C ALA A 229 -13.79 9.28 -16.55
N LEU A 230 -13.35 8.05 -16.35
CA LEU A 230 -12.65 7.64 -15.16
C LEU A 230 -11.20 8.15 -15.24
N ILE A 231 -10.83 9.10 -14.38
CA ILE A 231 -9.47 9.67 -14.37
C ILE A 231 -8.59 8.91 -13.38
N VAL A 232 -7.55 8.27 -13.91
CA VAL A 232 -6.53 7.57 -13.13
C VAL A 232 -5.22 8.38 -13.16
N GLY A 233 -4.89 8.97 -12.02
CA GLY A 233 -3.65 9.71 -11.81
C GLY A 233 -2.46 8.78 -11.53
N PHE A 234 -1.25 9.20 -11.87
CA PHE A 234 0.00 8.50 -11.57
C PHE A 234 0.96 9.43 -10.84
N LEU A 235 1.38 9.04 -9.62
CA LEU A 235 2.35 9.81 -8.86
C LEU A 235 3.72 9.77 -9.54
N GLY A 236 4.24 10.94 -9.91
CA GLY A 236 5.56 11.11 -10.51
C GLY A 236 5.62 12.24 -11.54
N ARG A 237 6.85 12.61 -11.91
CA ARG A 237 7.16 13.68 -12.88
C ARG A 237 7.16 13.21 -14.34
N SER A 238 7.11 11.90 -14.57
CA SER A 238 7.24 11.28 -15.89
C SER A 238 6.11 10.30 -16.17
N LYS A 239 6.07 9.78 -17.41
CA LYS A 239 5.15 8.69 -17.78
C LYS A 239 5.26 7.53 -16.77
N PRO A 240 4.14 6.84 -16.47
CA PRO A 240 4.11 5.77 -15.49
C PRO A 240 5.05 4.63 -15.89
N ASN A 241 5.74 4.06 -14.90
CA ASN A 241 6.60 2.91 -15.13
C ASN A 241 5.78 1.61 -15.33
N ALA A 242 6.44 0.52 -15.74
CA ALA A 242 5.77 -0.75 -16.01
C ALA A 242 5.00 -1.32 -14.79
N SER A 243 5.48 -1.07 -13.57
CA SER A 243 4.81 -1.51 -12.33
C SER A 243 3.52 -0.73 -12.09
N GLN A 244 3.59 0.60 -12.14
CA GLN A 244 2.40 1.46 -12.07
C GLN A 244 1.40 1.10 -13.17
N MET A 245 1.90 0.77 -14.37
CA MET A 245 1.03 0.48 -15.49
C MET A 245 0.26 -0.82 -15.31
N LYS A 246 0.93 -1.83 -14.77
CA LYS A 246 0.29 -3.09 -14.38
C LYS A 246 -0.78 -2.88 -13.31
N VAL A 247 -0.48 -2.08 -12.29
CA VAL A 247 -1.44 -1.78 -11.21
C VAL A 247 -2.70 -1.08 -11.75
N ALA A 248 -2.54 -0.15 -12.69
CA ALA A 248 -3.70 0.49 -13.32
C ALA A 248 -4.50 -0.50 -14.18
N GLN A 249 -3.85 -1.40 -14.92
CA GLN A 249 -4.55 -2.47 -15.67
C GLN A 249 -5.38 -3.37 -14.74
N ASP A 250 -4.80 -3.77 -13.59
CA ASP A 250 -5.51 -4.54 -12.57
C ASP A 250 -6.71 -3.76 -11.99
N LEU A 251 -6.58 -2.45 -11.79
CA LEU A 251 -7.68 -1.56 -11.38
C LEU A 251 -8.81 -1.52 -12.42
N LEU A 252 -8.49 -1.38 -13.70
CA LEU A 252 -9.50 -1.36 -14.76
C LEU A 252 -10.22 -2.71 -14.89
N ALA A 253 -9.47 -3.82 -14.80
CA ALA A 253 -10.05 -5.17 -14.78
C ALA A 253 -11.00 -5.36 -13.58
N GLN A 254 -10.66 -4.82 -12.41
CA GLN A 254 -11.55 -4.80 -11.26
C GLN A 254 -12.80 -3.94 -11.52
N GLY A 255 -12.65 -2.76 -12.13
CA GLY A 255 -13.77 -1.89 -12.52
C GLY A 255 -14.78 -2.61 -13.44
N ILE A 256 -14.29 -3.37 -14.42
CA ILE A 256 -15.12 -4.19 -15.31
C ILE A 256 -15.85 -5.28 -14.52
N LYS A 257 -15.15 -5.99 -13.63
CA LYS A 257 -15.74 -7.05 -12.78
C LYS A 257 -16.85 -6.50 -11.88
N LEU A 258 -16.71 -5.27 -11.38
CA LEU A 258 -17.68 -4.60 -10.53
C LEU A 258 -18.84 -3.96 -11.30
N GLY A 259 -18.82 -3.97 -12.64
CA GLY A 259 -19.81 -3.28 -13.47
C GLY A 259 -19.69 -1.75 -13.40
N LYS A 260 -18.57 -1.22 -12.92
CA LYS A 260 -18.29 0.22 -12.86
C LYS A 260 -17.68 0.74 -14.16
N LEU A 261 -16.95 -0.10 -14.88
CA LEU A 261 -16.33 0.22 -16.17
C LEU A 261 -16.92 -0.67 -17.27
N ALA A 262 -17.21 -0.08 -18.43
CA ALA A 262 -17.69 -0.83 -19.59
C ALA A 262 -16.60 -1.77 -20.11
N LYS A 263 -16.97 -2.89 -20.71
CA LYS A 263 -15.98 -3.85 -21.26
C LYS A 263 -15.27 -3.29 -22.50
N ASP A 264 -15.95 -2.42 -23.22
CA ASP A 264 -15.56 -1.73 -24.45
C ASP A 264 -15.18 -0.27 -24.18
N TYR A 265 -14.61 0.02 -23.00
CA TYR A 265 -14.17 1.36 -22.66
C TYR A 265 -13.07 1.86 -23.62
N GLU A 266 -13.06 3.17 -23.86
CA GLU A 266 -12.01 3.84 -24.62
C GLU A 266 -10.96 4.44 -23.69
N LEU A 267 -9.68 4.24 -24.00
CA LEU A 267 -8.58 4.90 -23.28
C LEU A 267 -8.23 6.19 -24.02
N ILE A 268 -8.50 7.33 -23.38
CA ILE A 268 -8.13 8.66 -23.87
C ILE A 268 -6.67 8.90 -23.51
N ASP A 269 -5.78 8.72 -24.49
CA ASP A 269 -4.34 8.85 -24.30
C ASP A 269 -3.84 10.24 -24.72
N GLU A 270 -3.59 11.09 -23.72
CA GLU A 270 -2.89 12.38 -23.89
C GLU A 270 -1.42 12.29 -23.47
N LEU A 271 -0.88 11.08 -23.18
CA LEU A 271 0.52 10.89 -22.82
C LEU A 271 1.47 10.96 -24.02
N LYS A 272 1.17 11.72 -25.08
CA LYS A 272 2.08 11.89 -26.23
C LYS A 272 3.25 12.81 -25.86
#